data_AF-A0A925YNE4-F1
#
_entry.id   AF-A0A925YNE4-F1
#
_cell.length_a   1.000
_cell.length_b   1.000
_cell.length_c   1.000
_cell.angle_alpha   90.00
_cell.angle_beta   90.00
_cell.angle_gamma   90.00
#
_symmetry.space_group_name_H-M   'P 1'
#
loop_
_entity.id
_entity.type
_entity.pdbx_description
1 polymer ?
#
loop_
_entity_poly.entity_id
_entity_poly.type
_entity_poly.pdbx_seq_one_letter_code
_entity_poly.pdbx_strand_id
1 'polypeptide(L)'
;MNYSSLIEQVSGHITTTFSTSIARNLFYHNLKHTEMVVNNAGRIAGHYKLNDRDYFVVIAAAWFHDIGYNAGEAAEHELRGAGMAEEFLRLWGVFSATLMAFRNCILSTSMPQHP
;
A
#
# COMPACT_ATOMS: atom_id res chain seq x y z
N MET A 1 15.27 4.69 -11.02
CA MET A 1 14.91 4.00 -9.76
C MET A 1 14.49 2.58 -10.14
N ASN A 2 14.93 1.54 -9.42
CA ASN A 2 14.51 0.16 -9.73
C ASN A 2 13.17 -0.13 -9.02
N TYR A 3 12.07 0.12 -9.72
CA TYR A 3 10.73 -0.02 -9.16
C TYR A 3 10.35 -1.47 -8.85
N SER A 4 10.80 -2.44 -9.64
CA SER A 4 10.53 -3.85 -9.40
C SER A 4 11.14 -4.32 -8.08
N SER A 5 12.40 -3.95 -7.82
CA SER A 5 13.06 -4.25 -6.54
C SER A 5 12.36 -3.57 -5.36
N LEU A 6 11.85 -2.34 -5.53
CA LEU A 6 11.07 -1.67 -4.48
C LEU A 6 9.76 -2.40 -4.19
N ILE A 7 9.06 -2.94 -5.21
CA ILE A 7 7.84 -3.73 -5.00
C ILE A 7 8.15 -4.99 -4.18
N GLU A 8 9.28 -5.64 -4.41
CA GLU A 8 9.72 -6.81 -3.62
C GLU A 8 9.97 -6.43 -2.15
N GLN A 9 10.60 -5.27 -1.90
CA GLN A 9 10.81 -4.79 -0.53
C GLN A 9 9.49 -4.45 0.17
N VAL A 10 8.56 -3.83 -0.56
CA VAL A 10 7.23 -3.49 -0.05
C VAL A 10 6.45 -4.76 0.30
N SER A 11 6.36 -5.74 -0.61
CA SER A 11 5.62 -6.97 -0.36
C SER A 11 6.23 -7.79 0.78
N GLY A 12 7.56 -7.85 0.88
CA GLY A 12 8.26 -8.49 1.98
C GLY A 12 7.99 -7.84 3.34
N HIS A 13 8.03 -6.51 3.40
CA HIS A 13 7.69 -5.75 4.61
C HIS A 13 6.25 -6.02 5.05
N ILE A 14 5.28 -5.91 4.14
CA ILE A 14 3.87 -6.13 4.45
C ILE A 14 3.59 -7.57 4.89
N THR A 15 4.12 -8.55 4.17
CA THR A 15 3.99 -9.98 4.53
C THR A 15 4.51 -10.25 5.94
N THR A 16 5.65 -9.64 6.29
CA THR A 16 6.24 -9.75 7.64
C THR A 16 5.37 -9.08 8.69
N THR A 17 4.82 -7.90 8.40
CA THR A 17 3.94 -7.17 9.33
C THR A 17 2.64 -7.92 9.61
N PHE A 18 2.00 -8.50 8.59
CA PHE A 18 0.83 -9.35 8.77
C PHE A 18 1.13 -10.62 9.58
N SER A 19 2.33 -11.18 9.43
CA SER A 19 2.74 -12.40 10.14
C SER A 19 3.09 -12.17 11.61
N THR A 20 3.56 -10.97 11.97
CA THR A 20 4.11 -10.68 13.30
C THR A 20 3.23 -9.77 14.16
N SER A 21 2.42 -8.89 13.57
CA SER A 21 1.87 -7.73 14.29
C SER A 21 0.35 -7.59 14.21
N ILE A 22 -0.32 -8.14 13.20
CA ILE A 22 -1.74 -7.86 13.03
C ILE A 22 -2.61 -8.61 14.04
N ALA A 23 -3.44 -7.83 14.75
CA ALA A 23 -4.36 -8.31 15.75
C ALA A 23 -5.18 -9.47 15.20
N ARG A 24 -5.22 -10.59 15.93
CA ARG A 24 -5.89 -11.87 15.58
C ARG A 24 -7.39 -11.75 15.26
N ASN A 25 -7.95 -10.55 15.30
CA ASN A 25 -9.37 -10.25 15.13
C ASN A 25 -9.71 -9.67 13.74
N LEU A 26 -8.72 -9.42 12.86
CA LEU A 26 -8.96 -9.01 11.47
C LEU A 26 -9.17 -10.25 10.58
N PHE A 27 -10.39 -10.78 10.57
CA PHE A 27 -10.72 -11.95 9.74
C PHE A 27 -10.72 -11.65 8.25
N TYR A 28 -11.04 -10.41 7.85
CA TYR A 28 -11.11 -9.98 6.44
C TYR A 28 -9.86 -9.20 6.00
N HIS A 29 -9.49 -8.14 6.73
CA HIS A 29 -8.31 -7.30 6.44
C HIS A 29 -7.01 -8.02 6.83
N ASN A 30 -6.69 -9.09 6.09
CA ASN A 30 -5.56 -9.97 6.29
C ASN A 30 -4.66 -10.01 5.04
N LEU A 31 -3.53 -10.73 5.13
CA LEU A 31 -2.58 -10.83 4.02
C LEU A 31 -3.23 -11.36 2.74
N LYS A 32 -4.15 -12.32 2.85
CA LYS A 32 -4.82 -12.92 1.68
C LYS A 32 -5.68 -11.89 0.95
N HIS A 33 -6.39 -11.05 1.70
CA HIS A 33 -7.13 -9.92 1.13
C HIS A 33 -6.20 -8.95 0.40
N THR A 34 -5.12 -8.53 1.05
CA THR A 34 -4.12 -7.64 0.45
C THR A 34 -3.55 -8.20 -0.85
N GLU A 35 -3.16 -9.48 -0.89
CA GLU A 35 -2.67 -10.15 -2.11
C GLU A 35 -3.71 -10.13 -3.25
N MET A 36 -4.99 -10.33 -2.94
CA MET A 36 -6.06 -10.27 -3.93
C MET A 36 -6.22 -8.85 -4.50
N VAL A 37 -6.17 -7.82 -3.65
CA VAL A 37 -6.23 -6.42 -4.08
C VAL A 37 -5.05 -6.09 -4.98
N VAL A 38 -3.82 -6.47 -4.58
CA VAL A 38 -2.59 -6.27 -5.36
C VAL A 38 -2.68 -6.98 -6.72
N ASN A 39 -3.17 -8.22 -6.76
CA ASN A 39 -3.32 -8.96 -8.02
C ASN A 39 -4.28 -8.26 -8.98
N ASN A 40 -5.45 -7.84 -8.48
CA ASN A 40 -6.44 -7.12 -9.28
C ASN A 40 -5.91 -5.76 -9.76
N ALA A 41 -5.25 -5.01 -8.88
CA ALA A 41 -4.60 -3.75 -9.23
C ALA A 41 -3.56 -3.94 -10.33
N GLY A 42 -2.73 -4.99 -10.27
CA GLY A 42 -1.75 -5.32 -11.31
C GLY A 42 -2.37 -5.68 -12.65
N ARG A 43 -3.49 -6.41 -12.66
CA ARG A 43 -4.24 -6.69 -13.89
C ARG A 43 -4.76 -5.42 -14.55
N ILE A 44 -5.32 -4.50 -13.76
CA ILE A 44 -5.85 -3.21 -14.25
C ILE A 44 -4.71 -2.33 -14.74
N ALA A 45 -3.65 -2.17 -13.95
CA ALA A 45 -2.48 -1.36 -14.30
C ALA A 45 -1.79 -1.86 -15.58
N GLY A 46 -1.67 -3.18 -15.74
CA GLY A 46 -1.14 -3.82 -16.94
C GLY A 46 -2.04 -3.61 -18.18
N HIS A 47 -3.37 -3.69 -18.01
CA HIS A 47 -4.32 -3.41 -19.09
C HIS A 47 -4.19 -1.97 -19.62
N TYR A 48 -4.13 -1.00 -18.70
CA TYR A 48 -3.97 0.42 -19.04
C TYR A 48 -2.53 0.81 -19.40
N LYS A 49 -1.58 -0.12 -19.32
CA LYS A 49 -0.16 0.08 -19.65
C LYS A 49 0.43 1.29 -18.90
N LEU A 50 0.18 1.36 -17.59
CA LEU A 50 0.82 2.38 -16.75
C LEU A 50 2.33 2.32 -16.93
N ASN A 51 2.98 3.48 -16.93
CA ASN A 51 4.44 3.54 -16.90
C ASN A 51 4.99 2.96 -15.59
N ASP A 52 6.28 2.63 -15.55
CA ASP A 52 6.90 1.96 -14.39
C ASP A 52 6.68 2.68 -13.06
N ARG A 53 6.69 4.02 -13.06
CA ARG A 53 6.48 4.84 -11.86
C ARG A 53 5.04 4.70 -11.37
N ASP A 54 4.07 4.87 -12.24
CA ASP A 54 2.66 4.86 -11.85
C ASP A 54 2.19 3.44 -11.53
N TYR A 55 2.72 2.43 -12.23
CA TYR A 55 2.56 1.02 -11.87
C TYR A 55 3.07 0.75 -10.45
N PHE A 56 4.30 1.21 -10.13
CA PHE A 56 4.85 1.11 -8.78
C PHE A 56 3.97 1.79 -7.75
N VAL A 57 3.53 3.04 -8.01
CA VAL A 57 2.68 3.81 -7.09
C VAL A 57 1.41 3.02 -6.74
N VAL A 58 0.71 2.50 -7.75
CA VAL A 58 -0.55 1.75 -7.56
C VAL A 58 -0.30 0.43 -6.83
N ILE A 59 0.71 -0.35 -7.24
CA ILE A 59 0.98 -1.65 -6.63
C ILE A 59 1.47 -1.52 -5.20
N ALA A 60 2.38 -0.59 -4.93
CA ALA A 60 2.85 -0.35 -3.58
C ALA A 60 1.69 0.15 -2.70
N ALA A 61 0.85 1.08 -3.20
CA ALA A 61 -0.29 1.58 -2.42
C ALA A 61 -1.28 0.46 -2.08
N ALA A 62 -1.55 -0.44 -3.02
CA ALA A 62 -2.38 -1.62 -2.79
C ALA A 62 -1.81 -2.55 -1.70
N TRP A 63 -0.50 -2.70 -1.59
CA TRP A 63 0.13 -3.45 -0.50
C TRP A 63 -0.06 -2.77 0.87
N PHE A 64 -0.04 -1.44 0.91
CA PHE A 64 -0.11 -0.66 2.16
C PHE A 64 -1.52 -0.26 2.58
N HIS A 65 -2.55 -0.40 1.73
CA HIS A 65 -3.86 0.23 1.95
C HIS A 65 -4.47 -0.06 3.34
N ASP A 66 -4.35 -1.30 3.83
CA ASP A 66 -4.90 -1.74 5.11
C ASP A 66 -3.89 -1.75 6.27
N ILE A 67 -2.64 -1.30 6.08
CA ILE A 67 -1.61 -1.45 7.12
C ILE A 67 -1.93 -0.65 8.40
N GLY A 68 -2.71 0.42 8.28
CA GLY A 68 -3.06 1.28 9.40
C GLY A 68 -3.98 0.63 10.44
N TYR A 69 -4.60 -0.51 10.12
CA TYR A 69 -5.30 -1.35 11.10
C TYR A 69 -4.34 -1.97 12.13
N ASN A 70 -3.04 -2.05 11.81
CA ASN A 70 -2.03 -2.55 12.74
C ASN A 70 -1.75 -1.58 13.90
N ALA A 71 -2.05 -0.29 13.71
CA ALA A 71 -1.67 0.78 14.62
C ALA A 71 -2.89 1.45 15.30
N GLY A 72 -4.09 0.87 15.22
CA GLY A 72 -5.28 1.44 15.85
C GLY A 72 -6.61 0.87 15.36
N GLU A 73 -7.67 1.64 15.58
CA GLU A 73 -9.05 1.29 15.25
C GLU A 73 -9.36 1.37 13.74
N ALA A 74 -10.55 0.95 13.32
CA ALA A 74 -10.94 1.06 11.90
C ALA A 74 -11.01 2.51 11.40
N ALA A 75 -11.37 3.45 12.28
CA ALA A 75 -11.40 4.87 11.94
C ALA A 75 -9.99 5.36 11.58
N GLU A 76 -9.89 6.11 10.48
CA GLU A 76 -8.66 6.76 10.02
C GLU A 76 -7.48 5.81 9.73
N HIS A 77 -7.74 4.52 9.49
CA HIS A 77 -6.67 3.56 9.18
C HIS A 77 -5.94 3.91 7.89
N GLU A 78 -6.61 4.53 6.90
CA GLU A 78 -5.97 5.00 5.68
C GLU A 78 -4.97 6.12 5.96
N LEU A 79 -5.30 7.05 6.86
CA LEU A 79 -4.42 8.15 7.23
C LEU A 79 -3.17 7.63 7.96
N ARG A 80 -3.35 6.72 8.92
CA ARG A 80 -2.22 6.07 9.61
C ARG A 80 -1.40 5.22 8.66
N GLY A 81 -2.06 4.42 7.82
CA GLY A 81 -1.41 3.54 6.85
C GLY A 81 -0.57 4.34 5.85
N ALA A 82 -1.10 5.45 5.35
CA ALA A 82 -0.37 6.36 4.48
C ALA A 82 0.87 6.94 5.16
N GLY A 83 0.80 7.29 6.46
CA GLY A 83 1.95 7.75 7.23
C GLY A 83 3.02 6.67 7.42
N MET A 84 2.62 5.47 7.84
CA MET A 84 3.52 4.32 8.01
C MET A 84 4.23 3.95 6.70
N ALA A 85 3.48 3.97 5.61
CA ALA A 85 4.00 3.66 4.30
C ALA A 85 4.93 4.76 3.76
N GLU A 86 4.63 6.03 4.04
CA GLU A 86 5.50 7.14 3.72
C GLU A 86 6.86 7.02 4.41
N GLU A 87 6.86 6.70 5.70
CA GLU A 87 8.09 6.48 6.48
C GLU A 87 8.92 5.35 5.88
N PHE A 88 8.29 4.20 5.59
CA PHE A 88 8.96 3.06 4.96
C PHE A 88 9.58 3.45 3.61
N LEU A 89 8.83 4.07 2.72
CA LEU A 89 9.31 4.40 1.38
C LEU A 89 10.44 5.44 1.36
N ARG A 90 10.45 6.36 2.34
CA ARG A 90 11.56 7.32 2.51
C ARG A 90 12.88 6.62 2.86
N LEU A 91 12.84 5.54 3.65
CA LEU A 91 14.02 4.72 3.97
C LEU A 91 14.62 4.06 2.72
N TRP A 92 13.78 3.75 1.73
CA TRP A 92 14.18 3.18 0.45
C TRP A 92 14.47 4.22 -0.64
N GLY A 93 14.56 5.51 -0.27
CA GLY A 93 14.97 6.57 -1.18
C GLY A 93 13.86 7.08 -2.11
N VAL A 94 12.59 6.79 -1.83
CA VAL A 94 11.46 7.32 -2.59
C VAL A 94 11.05 8.68 -2.03
N PHE A 95 11.12 9.71 -2.87
CA PHE A 95 10.82 11.09 -2.49
C PHE A 95 9.94 11.81 -3.51
N SER A 96 9.63 13.07 -3.24
CA SER A 96 9.02 14.02 -4.17
C SER A 96 7.63 13.61 -4.68
N ALA A 97 7.34 13.87 -5.96
CA ALA A 97 6.06 13.62 -6.60
C ALA A 97 5.64 12.14 -6.57
N THR A 98 6.57 11.19 -6.55
CA THR A 98 6.24 9.75 -6.45
C THR A 98 5.66 9.42 -5.07
N LEU A 99 6.28 9.94 -4.01
CA LEU A 99 5.80 9.73 -2.64
C LEU A 99 4.43 10.39 -2.41
N MET A 100 4.24 11.60 -2.96
CA MET A 100 2.94 12.29 -2.90
C MET A 100 1.85 11.52 -3.65
N ALA A 101 2.13 11.03 -4.86
CA ALA A 101 1.17 10.23 -5.64
C ALA A 101 0.79 8.94 -4.91
N PHE A 102 1.78 8.25 -4.33
CA PHE A 102 1.56 7.08 -3.49
C PHE A 102 0.67 7.37 -2.29
N ARG A 103 0.98 8.42 -1.52
CA ARG A 103 0.21 8.82 -0.34
C ARG A 103 -1.25 9.14 -0.71
N ASN A 104 -1.44 9.89 -1.79
CA ASN A 104 -2.77 10.25 -2.28
C ASN A 104 -3.55 9.02 -2.76
N CYS A 105 -2.88 8.02 -3.34
CA CYS A 105 -3.52 6.77 -3.76
C CYS A 105 -4.14 6.02 -2.57
N ILE A 106 -3.44 5.94 -1.43
CA ILE A 106 -4.00 5.36 -0.20
C ILE A 106 -5.15 6.23 0.34
N LEU A 107 -4.93 7.54 0.46
CA LEU A 107 -5.94 8.43 1.05
C LEU A 107 -7.24 8.51 0.21
N SER A 108 -7.16 8.27 -1.10
CA SER A 108 -8.33 8.22 -1.98
C SER A 108 -9.32 7.09 -1.67
N THR A 109 -8.90 6.09 -0.89
CA THR A 109 -9.78 4.98 -0.47
C THR A 109 -10.60 5.30 0.78
N SER A 110 -10.28 6.39 1.48
CA SER A 110 -11.01 6.80 2.69
C SER A 110 -12.45 7.20 2.38
N MET A 111 -13.37 6.94 3.31
CA MET A 111 -14.80 7.22 3.16
C MET A 111 -15.16 8.62 3.71
N PRO A 112 -15.94 9.44 2.99
CA PRO A 112 -16.36 9.27 1.59
C PRO A 112 -15.19 9.46 0.62
N GLN A 113 -15.17 8.70 -0.47
CA GLN A 113 -14.07 8.78 -1.43
C GLN A 113 -14.05 10.10 -2.19
N HIS A 114 -12.85 10.63 -2.35
CA HIS A 114 -12.53 11.78 -3.20
C HIS A 114 -11.33 11.43 -4.11
N PRO A 115 -11.54 10.54 -5.11
CA PRO A 115 -10.49 10.06 -6.00
C PRO A 115 -9.98 11.11 -6.98
#